data_AF-A0A3N5LQZ6-F1
#
_entry.id   AF-A0A3N5LQZ6-F1
#
_cell.length_a   1.000
_cell.length_b   1.000
_cell.length_c   1.000
_cell.angle_alpha   90.00
_cell.angle_beta   90.00
_cell.angle_gamma   90.00
#
_symmetry.space_group_name_H-M   'P 1'
#
loop_
_entity.id
_entity.type
_entity.pdbx_description
1 polymer ?
#
loop_
_entity_poly.entity_id
_entity_poly.type
_entity_poly.pdbx_seq_one_letter_code
_entity_poly.pdbx_strand_id
1 'polypeptide(L)' 'MNRDTLQGNWKQIKGKVKEKWGEFTDDELDMIEGKRDQIIGKLQEKYGYTREQAEREYRDFEGSVMTGSTRKY' A
#
# COMPACT_ATOMS: atom_id res chain seq x y z
N MET A 1 7.84 8.10 -12.98
CA MET A 1 7.27 9.41 -12.58
C MET A 1 5.78 9.18 -12.37
N ASN A 2 5.14 9.29 -11.20
CA ASN A 2 5.42 9.86 -9.87
C ASN A 2 5.49 8.73 -8.81
N ARG A 3 6.57 8.62 -8.03
CA ARG A 3 6.64 7.68 -6.89
C ARG A 3 6.41 8.35 -5.53
N ASP A 4 6.28 9.68 -5.51
CA ASP A 4 6.28 10.47 -4.27
C ASP A 4 4.89 10.94 -3.82
N THR A 5 3.82 10.68 -4.58
CA THR A 5 2.46 11.11 -4.22
C THR A 5 1.85 10.31 -3.06
N LEU A 6 2.29 9.07 -2.82
CA LEU A 6 1.78 8.27 -1.69
C LEU A 6 2.26 8.81 -0.34
N GLN A 7 3.47 9.41 -0.29
CA GLN A 7 4.04 9.92 0.95
C GLN A 7 3.24 11.12 1.50
N GLY A 8 2.85 12.05 0.63
CA GLY A 8 2.07 13.23 1.02
C GLY A 8 0.69 12.90 1.58
N ASN A 9 0.07 11.81 1.13
CA ASN A 9 -1.25 11.35 1.59
C ASN A 9 -1.17 10.08 2.45
N TRP A 10 0.01 9.70 2.95
CA TRP A 10 0.24 8.39 3.57
C TRP A 10 -0.72 8.10 4.72
N LYS A 11 -1.04 9.13 5.54
CA LYS A 11 -2.02 9.00 6.64
C LYS A 11 -3.42 8.57 6.19
N GLN A 12 -3.89 9.02 5.02
CA GLN A 12 -5.18 8.58 4.48
C GLN A 12 -5.07 7.19 3.83
N ILE A 13 -3.93 6.96 3.18
CA ILE A 13 -3.62 5.70 2.49
C ILE A 13 -3.50 4.56 3.50
N LYS A 14 -2.91 4.78 4.68
CA LYS A 14 -2.75 3.75 5.72
C LYS A 14 -4.08 3.12 6.12
N GLY A 15 -5.16 3.91 6.20
CA GLY A 15 -6.50 3.40 6.46
C GLY A 15 -6.92 2.38 5.39
N LYS A 16 -6.75 2.74 4.11
CA LYS A 16 -7.05 1.85 2.98
C LYS A 16 -6.13 0.63 2.92
N VAL A 17 -4.85 0.78 3.27
CA VAL A 17 -3.88 -0.34 3.36
C VAL A 17 -4.37 -1.34 4.41
N LYS A 18 -4.76 -0.85 5.60
CA LYS A 18 -5.30 -1.67 6.68
C LYS A 18 -6.62 -2.35 6.30
N GLU A 19 -7.51 -1.65 5.58
CA GLU A 19 -8.75 -2.24 5.07
C GLU A 19 -8.47 -3.33 4.02
N LYS A 20 -7.51 -3.12 3.13
CA LYS A 20 -7.14 -4.10 2.09
C LYS A 20 -6.39 -5.30 2.66
N TRP A 21 -5.43 -5.03 3.53
CA TRP A 21 -4.55 -6.03 4.14
C TRP A 21 -4.68 -5.93 5.66
N GLY A 22 -5.73 -6.55 6.20
CA GLY A 22 -6.08 -6.50 7.63
C GLY A 22 -5.02 -7.07 8.60
N GLU A 23 -3.96 -7.71 8.10
CA GLU A 23 -2.84 -8.19 8.92
C GLU A 23 -1.79 -7.10 9.21
N PHE A 24 -1.86 -5.98 8.50
CA PHE A 24 -1.00 -4.83 8.77
C PHE A 24 -1.52 -4.04 9.96
N THR A 25 -0.65 -3.85 10.94
CA THR A 25 -0.90 -2.99 12.10
C THR A 25 -0.59 -1.54 11.79
N ASP A 26 -1.23 -0.61 12.51
CA ASP A 26 -0.96 0.82 12.37
C ASP A 26 0.53 1.15 12.54
N ASP A 27 1.19 0.53 13.52
CA ASP A 27 2.64 0.70 13.76
C ASP A 27 3.50 0.25 12.57
N GLU A 28 3.15 -0.87 11.93
CA GLU A 28 3.86 -1.33 10.74
C GLU A 28 3.66 -0.37 9.57
N LEU A 29 2.44 0.15 9.38
CA LEU A 29 2.16 1.13 8.35
C LEU A 29 2.88 2.46 8.60
N ASP A 30 2.97 2.89 9.86
CA ASP A 30 3.73 4.08 10.23
C ASP A 30 5.25 3.88 9.99
N MET A 31 5.80 2.69 10.25
CA MET A 31 7.21 2.38 9.93
C MET A 31 7.51 2.35 8.42
N ILE A 32 6.56 1.87 7.61
CA ILE A 32 6.73 1.78 6.16
C ILE A 32 6.77 3.18 5.51
N GLU A 33 6.05 4.17 6.07
CA GLU A 33 5.95 5.55 5.54
C GLU A 33 5.61 5.64 4.04
N GLY A 34 4.88 4.66 3.50
CA GLY A 34 4.54 4.60 2.08
C GLY A 34 5.67 4.16 1.16
N LYS A 35 6.75 3.62 1.71
CA LYS A 35 7.83 3.02 0.94
C LYS A 35 7.38 1.69 0.33
N ARG A 36 7.29 1.66 -0.99
CA ARG A 36 6.96 0.48 -1.79
C ARG A 36 7.70 -0.78 -1.34
N ASP A 37 9.03 -0.74 -1.23
CA ASP A 37 9.83 -1.92 -0.89
C ASP A 37 9.52 -2.46 0.52
N GLN A 38 9.16 -1.59 1.47
CA GLN A 38 8.76 -2.01 2.81
C GLN A 38 7.39 -2.69 2.80
N ILE A 39 6.41 -2.19 2.03
CA ILE A 39 5.12 -2.87 1.86
C ILE A 39 5.32 -4.24 1.21
N ILE A 40 6.13 -4.31 0.15
CA ILE A 40 6.44 -5.58 -0.52
C ILE A 40 7.14 -6.56 0.42
N GLY A 41 8.08 -6.10 1.24
CA GLY A 41 8.74 -6.92 2.26
C GLY A 41 7.74 -7.52 3.24
N LYS A 42 6.89 -6.67 3.81
CA LYS A 42 5.87 -7.09 4.78
C LYS A 42 4.79 -8.00 4.18
N LEU A 43 4.39 -7.78 2.93
CA LEU A 43 3.49 -8.68 2.23
C LEU A 43 4.10 -10.08 2.08
N GLN A 44 5.39 -10.18 1.79
CA GLN A 44 6.08 -11.47 1.76
C GLN A 44 6.17 -12.11 3.15
N GLU A 45 6.50 -11.33 4.19
CA GLU A 45 6.65 -11.84 5.56
C GLU A 45 5.33 -12.28 6.22
N LYS A 46 4.25 -11.50 6.06
CA LYS A 46 2.94 -11.75 6.69
C LYS A 46 2.12 -12.76 5.90
N TYR A 47 1.98 -12.53 4.60
CA TYR A 47 1.11 -13.31 3.74
C TYR A 47 1.83 -14.47 3.03
N GLY A 48 3.15 -14.58 3.17
CA GLY A 48 3.95 -15.60 2.48
C GLY A 48 3.98 -15.41 0.96
N TYR A 49 3.68 -14.20 0.47
CA TYR A 49 3.64 -13.92 -0.96
C TYR A 49 5.02 -13.98 -1.59
N THR A 50 5.08 -14.31 -2.88
CA THR A 50 6.30 -14.13 -3.66
C THR A 50 6.51 -12.65 -3.97
N ARG A 51 7.74 -12.24 -4.29
CA ARG A 51 8.03 -10.85 -4.66
C ARG A 51 7.12 -10.37 -5.80
N GLU A 52 6.86 -11.19 -6.81
CA GLU A 52 5.96 -10.86 -7.92
C GLU A 52 4.50 -10.65 -7.47
N GLN A 53 3.99 -11.51 -6.58
CA GLN A 53 2.65 -11.38 -6.04
C GLN A 53 2.53 -10.11 -5.19
N ALA A 54 3.48 -9.88 -4.29
CA ALA A 54 3.51 -8.67 -3.46
C ALA A 54 3.64 -7.39 -4.30
N GLU A 55 4.43 -7.41 -5.37
CA GLU A 55 4.53 -6.29 -6.31
C GLU A 55 3.26 -6.06 -7.14
N ARG A 56 2.51 -7.11 -7.44
CA ARG A 56 1.22 -7.02 -8.12
C ARG A 56 0.17 -6.42 -7.18
N GLU A 57 0.07 -6.94 -5.96
CA GLU A 57 -0.82 -6.45 -4.91
C GLU A 57 -0.58 -4.96 -4.61
N TYR A 58 0.70 -4.59 -4.45
CA TYR A 58 1.08 -3.20 -4.24
C TYR A 58 0.68 -2.32 -5.42
N ARG A 59 0.90 -2.76 -6.66
CA ARG A 59 0.50 -2.00 -7.87
C ARG A 59 -1.01 -1.82 -7.98
N ASP A 60 -1.76 -2.87 -7.69
CA ASP A 60 -3.23 -2.82 -7.69
C ASP A 60 -3.74 -1.83 -6.63
N PHE A 61 -3.14 -1.85 -5.44
CA PHE A 61 -3.43 -0.88 -4.39
C PHE A 61 -3.08 0.55 -4.79
N GLU A 62 -1.88 0.81 -5.30
CA GLU A 62 -1.45 2.12 -5.78
C GLU A 62 -2.41 2.64 -6.87
N GLY A 63 -2.81 1.76 -7.80
CA GLY A 63 -3.81 2.05 -8.81
C GLY A 63 -5.17 2.40 -8.20
N SER A 64 -5.67 1.63 -7.24
CA SER A 64 -6.94 1.87 -6.55
C SER A 64 -6.96 3.20 -5.79
N VAL A 65 -5.85 3.55 -5.13
CA VAL A 65 -5.70 4.82 -4.39
C VAL A 65 -5.68 6.01 -5.34
N MET A 66 -4.94 5.91 -6.46
CA MET A 66 -4.80 7.01 -7.42
C MET A 66 -6.03 7.19 -8.31
N THR A 67 -6.72 6.09 -8.67
CA THR A 67 -7.92 6.11 -9.52
C THR A 67 -9.21 6.34 -8.74
N GLY A 68 -9.20 6.08 -7.42
CA GLY A 68 -10.34 6.30 -6.54
C GLY A 68 -10.79 7.76 -6.42
N SER A 69 -9.99 8.74 -6.87
CA SER A 69 -10.40 10.15 -6.97
C SER A 69 -11.23 10.49 -8.22
N THR A 70 -11.39 9.57 -9.19
CA THR A 70 -12.05 9.88 -10.49
C THR A 70 -13.41 9.19 -10.68
N ARG A 71 -13.93 8.44 -9.70
CA ARG A 71 -15.29 7.86 -9.80
C ARG A 71 -16.23 8.42 -8.74
N LYS A 72 -16.47 9.73 -8.80
CA LYS A 72 -17.78 10.29 -8.50
C LYS A 72 -18.36 10.77 -9.84
N TYR A 73 -19.66 10.56 -10.00
CA TYR A 73 -20.50 10.75 -11.20
C TYR A 73 -20.61 9.53 -12.11
#